data_AF-A0A368U612-F1
#
_entry.id   AF-A0A368U612-F1
#
_cell.length_a   1.000
_cell.length_b   1.000
_cell.length_c   1.000
_cell.angle_alpha   90.00
_cell.angle_beta   90.00
_cell.angle_gamma   90.00
#
_symmetry.space_group_name_H-M   'P 1'
#
loop_
_entity.id
_entity.type
_entity.pdbx_description
1 polymer ?
#
loop_
_entity_poly.entity_id
_entity_poly.type
_entity_poly.pdbx_seq_one_letter_code
_entity_poly.pdbx_strand_id
1 'polypeptide(L)' 'MAIPYPTPELIRTAANERYLRDTDVAERYSVHRNSVHRWAKEGKIPRPVTIGGSRRWRLSDLIATELDAK' A
#
# COMPACT_ATOMS: atom_id res chain seq x y z
N MET A 1 15.31 -26.74 22.52
CA MET A 1 15.87 -25.93 21.42
C MET A 1 14.70 -25.22 20.76
N ALA A 2 14.32 -24.04 21.28
CA ALA A 2 13.14 -23.32 20.79
C ALA A 2 13.53 -22.54 19.55
N ILE A 3 13.05 -22.99 18.39
CA ILE A 3 13.05 -22.19 17.17
C ILE A 3 12.17 -20.96 17.48
N PRO A 4 12.71 -19.71 17.51
CA PRO A 4 11.88 -18.56 17.78
C PRO A 4 11.01 -18.34 16.55
N TYR A 5 9.76 -18.80 16.62
CA TYR A 5 8.75 -18.46 15.63
C TYR A 5 8.78 -16.94 15.44
N PRO A 6 8.69 -16.44 14.19
CA PRO A 6 8.45 -15.03 13.97
C PRO A 6 7.08 -14.71 14.60
N THR A 7 7.11 -14.09 15.76
CA THR A 7 5.93 -13.74 16.54
C THR A 7 4.97 -12.92 15.67
N PRO A 8 3.64 -13.14 15.72
CA PRO A 8 2.68 -12.44 14.85
C PRO A 8 2.71 -10.91 15.00
N GLU A 9 3.23 -10.39 16.11
CA GLU A 9 3.49 -8.97 16.32
C GLU A 9 4.56 -8.38 15.37
N LEU A 10 5.55 -9.17 14.94
CA LEU A 10 6.55 -8.73 13.96
C LEU A 10 5.99 -8.70 12.53
N ILE A 11 5.04 -9.58 12.20
CA ILE A 11 4.31 -9.51 10.91
C ILE A 11 3.44 -8.23 10.88
N ARG A 12 2.86 -7.86 12.03
CA ARG A 12 1.95 -6.73 12.15
C ARG A 12 2.66 -5.38 12.09
N THR A 13 3.89 -5.28 12.63
CA THR A 13 4.72 -4.07 12.49
C THR A 13 5.35 -3.96 11.09
N ALA A 14 5.81 -5.08 10.52
CA ALA A 14 6.30 -5.12 9.14
C ALA A 14 5.22 -4.85 8.09
N ALA A 15 3.94 -4.98 8.44
CA ALA A 15 2.82 -4.65 7.57
C ALA A 15 2.52 -3.14 7.50
N ASN A 16 2.97 -2.34 8.48
CA ASN A 16 2.58 -0.93 8.58
C ASN A 16 3.45 0.03 7.75
N GLU A 17 4.62 -0.41 7.27
CA GLU A 17 5.53 0.39 6.44
C GLU A 17 5.75 -0.23 5.04
N ARG A 18 4.82 -1.07 4.58
CA ARG A 18 4.88 -1.58 3.22
C ARG A 18 4.49 -0.49 2.23
N TYR A 19 5.53 0.07 1.63
CA TYR A 19 5.41 0.85 0.41
C TYR A 19 5.13 -0.08 -0.76
N LEU A 20 3.88 -0.07 -1.21
CA LEU A 20 3.46 -0.78 -2.42
C LEU A 20 3.89 0.02 -3.64
N ARG A 21 4.35 -0.69 -4.66
CA ARG A 21 4.56 -0.13 -5.99
C ARG A 21 3.23 -0.04 -6.72
N ASP A 22 3.20 0.71 -7.81
CA ASP A 22 2.02 0.82 -8.69
C ASP A 22 1.51 -0.55 -9.14
N THR A 23 2.42 -1.50 -9.33
CA THR A 23 2.10 -2.87 -9.76
C THR A 23 1.40 -3.67 -8.66
N ASP A 24 1.89 -3.60 -7.42
CA ASP A 24 1.25 -4.27 -6.29
C ASP A 24 -0.15 -3.69 -5.99
N VAL A 25 -0.31 -2.36 -6.13
CA VAL A 25 -1.62 -1.70 -6.01
C VAL A 25 -2.54 -2.13 -7.17
N ALA A 26 -2.01 -2.16 -8.39
CA ALA A 26 -2.73 -2.61 -9.59
C ALA A 26 -3.28 -4.03 -9.43
N GLU A 27 -2.46 -4.99 -8.98
CA GLU A 27 -2.91 -6.36 -8.74
C GLU A 27 -4.00 -6.43 -7.67
N ARG A 28 -3.88 -5.65 -6.59
CA ARG A 28 -4.86 -5.64 -5.50
C ARG A 28 -6.25 -5.17 -5.93
N TYR A 29 -6.30 -4.12 -6.74
CA TYR A 29 -7.56 -3.61 -7.29
C TYR A 29 -7.94 -4.29 -8.61
N SER A 30 -7.15 -5.26 -9.08
CA SER A 30 -7.28 -5.91 -10.38
C SER A 30 -7.42 -4.90 -11.54
N VAL A 31 -6.67 -3.79 -11.46
CA VAL A 31 -6.64 -2.71 -12.47
C VAL A 31 -5.25 -2.58 -13.07
N HIS A 32 -5.14 -1.94 -14.23
CA HIS A 32 -3.84 -1.63 -14.80
C HIS A 32 -3.13 -0.50 -14.02
N ARG A 33 -1.79 -0.52 -13.91
CA ARG A 33 -0.98 0.52 -13.25
C ARG A 33 -1.32 1.96 -13.66
N ASN A 34 -1.72 2.15 -14.92
CA ASN A 34 -2.10 3.47 -15.42
C ASN A 34 -3.43 3.98 -14.83
N SER A 35 -4.35 3.05 -14.51
CA SER A 35 -5.60 3.36 -13.80
C SER A 35 -5.32 3.77 -12.36
N VAL A 36 -4.35 3.13 -11.68
CA VAL A 36 -3.90 3.54 -10.34
C VAL A 36 -3.42 4.99 -10.36
N HIS A 37 -2.59 5.37 -11.35
CA HIS A 37 -2.12 6.75 -11.50
C HIS A 37 -3.27 7.73 -11.76
N ARG A 38 -4.29 7.32 -12.53
CA ARG A 38 -5.48 8.13 -12.79
C ARG A 38 -6.31 8.32 -11.52
N TRP A 39 -6.54 7.27 -10.74
CA TRP A 39 -7.28 7.33 -9.48
C TRP A 39 -6.56 8.19 -8.44
N ALA A 40 -5.22 8.17 -8.41
CA ALA A 40 -4.44 9.04 -7.54
C ALA A 40 -4.60 10.53 -7.89
N LYS A 41 -4.80 10.84 -9.18
CA LYS A 41 -5.13 12.21 -9.64
C LYS A 41 -6.58 12.58 -9.35
N GLU A 42 -7.49 11.63 -9.46
CA GLU A 42 -8.93 11.79 -9.20
C GLU A 42 -9.24 11.87 -7.70
N GLY A 43 -8.28 11.54 -6.83
CA GLY A 43 -8.46 11.57 -5.37
C GLY A 43 -9.19 10.33 -4.82
N LYS A 44 -9.38 9.29 -5.64
CA LYS A 44 -9.99 8.02 -5.23
C LYS A 44 -9.05 7.12 -4.42
N ILE A 45 -7.76 7.29 -4.60
CA ILE A 45 -6.72 6.61 -3.83
C ILE A 45 -5.74 7.66 -3.30
N PRO A 46 -5.02 7.35 -2.21
CA PRO A 46 -4.09 8.29 -1.60
C PRO A 46 -3.00 8.72 -2.56
N ARG A 47 -2.52 9.95 -2.34
CA ARG A 47 -1.47 10.53 -3.16
C ARG A 47 -0.19 9.70 -3.04
N PRO A 48 0.47 9.35 -4.16
CA PRO A 48 1.71 8.61 -4.13
C PRO A 48 2.78 9.43 -3.40
N VAL A 49 3.47 8.79 -2.45
CA VAL A 49 4.62 9.36 -1.77
C VAL A 49 5.84 9.13 -2.65
N THR A 50 6.53 10.21 -3.02
CA THR A 50 7.77 10.11 -3.81
C THR A 50 8.92 9.80 -2.88
N ILE A 51 9.50 8.60 -2.99
CA ILE A 51 10.68 8.17 -2.24
C ILE A 51 11.80 7.85 -3.24
N GLY A 52 12.87 8.65 -3.24
CA GLY A 52 14.03 8.43 -4.12
C GLY A 52 13.69 8.42 -5.61
N GLY A 53 12.81 9.32 -6.06
CA GLY A 53 12.38 9.41 -7.47
C GLY A 53 11.32 8.40 -7.90
N SER A 54 10.97 7.44 -7.04
CA SER A 54 9.90 6.46 -7.30
C SER A 54 8.62 6.83 -6.54
N ARG A 55 7.48 6.74 -7.22
CA ARG A 55 6.16 6.91 -6.62
C ARG A 55 5.77 5.63 -5.90
N ARG A 56 5.56 5.72 -4.59
CA ARG A 56 5.20 4.59 -3.73
C ARG A 56 3.90 4.89 -2.99
N TRP A 57 3.07 3.89 -2.83
CA TRP A 57 1.82 3.99 -2.09
C TRP A 57 1.99 3.37 -0.70
N ARG A 58 1.57 4.09 0.34
CA ARG A 58 1.55 3.54 1.69
C ARG A 58 0.30 2.66 1.81
N LEU A 59 0.51 1.39 2.17
CA LEU A 59 -0.59 0.46 2.40
C LEU A 59 -1.59 0.99 3.45
N SER A 60 -1.09 1.63 4.51
CA SER A 60 -1.93 2.19 5.57
C SER A 60 -2.83 3.33 5.08
N ASP A 61 -2.35 4.14 4.14
CA ASP A 61 -3.11 5.27 3.54
C ASP A 61 -4.21 4.75 2.61
N LEU A 62 -3.94 3.65 1.89
CA LEU A 62 -4.91 2.96 1.03
C LEU A 62 -6.06 2.40 1.86
N ILE A 63 -5.75 1.72 2.96
CA ILE A 63 -6.74 1.16 3.88
C ILE A 63 -7.53 2.27 4.57
N ALA A 64 -6.86 3.36 4.99
CA ALA A 64 -7.53 4.50 5.61
C ALA A 64 -8.52 5.17 4.63
N THR A 65 -8.15 5.30 3.36
CA THR A 65 -9.05 5.85 2.32
C THR A 65 -10.25 4.92 2.07
N GLU A 66 -10.03 3.59 2.05
CA GLU A 66 -11.12 2.61 1.91
C GLU A 66 -12.07 2.62 3.12
N LEU A 67 -11.57 2.92 4.31
CA LEU A 67 -12.35 3.03 5.54
C LEU A 67 -13.12 4.36 5.65
N ASP A 68 -12.54 5.46 5.16
CA ASP A 68 -13.15 6.80 5.13
C ASP A 68 -14.23 6.94 4.03
N ALA A 69 -14.08 6.21 2.92
CA ALA A 69 -15.01 6.24 1.79
C ALA A 69 -16.31 5.42 2.00
N LYS A 70 -16.66 5.05 3.24
CA LYS A 70 -17.87 4.31 3.61
C LYS A 70 -18.82 5.16 4.44
#